data_AF-A0A0L9TL86-F1
#
_entry.id   AF-A0A0L9TL86-F1
#
_cell.length_a   1.000
_cell.length_b   1.000
_cell.length_c   1.000
_cell.angle_alpha   90.00
_cell.angle_beta   90.00
_cell.angle_gamma   90.00
#
_symmetry.space_group_name_H-M   'P 1'
#
loop_
_entity.id
_entity.type
_entity.pdbx_description
1 polymer ?
#
loop_
_entity_poly.entity_id
_entity_poly.type
_entity_poly.pdbx_seq_one_letter_code
_entity_poly.pdbx_strand_id
1 'polypeptide(L)' 'MDQEKIEGVIAWEEPKTLKALRGFLGLTGYYRRFIRDYGKIAKPLTEMLKKGNFVWTEAAREAMGRLKIAVTTAPVLAA' A
#
# COMPACT_ATOMS: atom_id res chain seq x y z
N MET A 1 4.30 -13.27 -13.21
CA MET A 1 3.05 -12.49 -13.04
C MET A 1 3.00 -11.75 -11.71
N ASP A 2 3.33 -12.38 -10.58
CA ASP A 2 3.25 -11.64 -9.29
C ASP A 2 4.45 -10.71 -9.06
N GLN A 3 5.61 -11.02 -9.63
CA GLN A 3 6.78 -10.14 -9.62
C GLN A 3 6.51 -8.76 -10.23
N GLU A 4 5.86 -8.68 -11.41
CA GLU A 4 5.46 -7.42 -12.04
C GLU A 4 4.51 -6.59 -11.16
N LYS A 5 3.59 -7.26 -10.45
CA LYS A 5 2.68 -6.56 -9.52
C LYS A 5 3.41 -6.02 -8.31
N ILE A 6 4.37 -6.79 -7.78
CA ILE A 6 5.23 -6.36 -6.66
C ILE A 6 6.09 -5.17 -7.10
N GLU A 7 6.75 -5.26 -8.26
CA GLU A 7 7.52 -4.17 -8.85
C GLU A 7 6.67 -2.92 -9.08
N GLY A 8 5.44 -3.10 -9.57
CA GLY A 8 4.48 -2.00 -9.71
C GLY A 8 4.15 -1.33 -8.37
N VAL A 9 4.06 -2.09 -7.26
CA VAL A 9 3.86 -1.54 -5.92
C VAL A 9 5.11 -0.83 -5.39
N ILE A 10 6.31 -1.35 -5.65
CA ILE A 10 7.59 -0.72 -5.25
C ILE A 10 7.77 0.61 -6.00
N ALA A 11 7.60 0.59 -7.32
CA ALA A 11 7.73 1.73 -8.22
C ALA A 11 6.59 2.75 -8.06
N TRP A 12 5.55 2.43 -7.28
CA TRP A 12 4.40 3.30 -7.08
C TRP A 12 4.79 4.59 -6.36
N GLU A 13 4.77 5.73 -7.06
CA GLU A 13 5.02 7.05 -6.45
C GLU A 13 3.91 7.46 -5.49
N GLU A 14 4.16 8.41 -4.58
CA GLU A 14 3.14 8.95 -3.66
C GLU A 14 1.90 9.38 -4.45
N PRO A 15 0.75 8.69 -4.32
CA PRO A 15 -0.44 9.07 -5.06
C PRO A 15 -0.84 10.50 -4.74
N LYS A 16 -1.01 11.32 -5.79
CA LYS A 16 -1.50 12.71 -5.69
C LYS A 16 -3.02 12.81 -5.80
N THR A 17 -3.69 11.68 -6.01
CA THR A 17 -5.15 11.61 -6.16
C THR A 17 -5.75 10.46 -5.37
N LEU A 18 -7.00 10.65 -4.92
CA LEU A 18 -7.79 9.60 -4.26
C LEU A 18 -7.93 8.34 -5.12
N LYS A 19 -8.01 8.49 -6.45
CA LYS A 19 -8.11 7.37 -7.39
C LYS A 19 -6.84 6.52 -7.38
N ALA A 20 -5.67 7.18 -7.42
CA ALA A 20 -4.38 6.48 -7.35
C ALA A 20 -4.17 5.81 -5.98
N LEU A 21 -4.58 6.46 -4.88
CA LEU A 21 -4.51 5.86 -3.54
C LEU A 21 -5.43 4.64 -3.38
N ARG A 22 -6.66 4.70 -3.92
CA ARG A 22 -7.56 3.53 -3.98
C ARG A 22 -6.96 2.40 -4.80
N GLY A 23 -6.31 2.71 -5.92
CA GLY A 23 -5.60 1.73 -6.75
C GLY A 23 -4.49 1.03 -5.96
N PHE A 24 -3.65 1.80 -5.27
CA PHE A 24 -2.59 1.28 -4.41
C PHE A 24 -3.12 0.38 -3.28
N LEU A 25 -4.18 0.81 -2.59
CA LEU A 25 -4.82 0.01 -1.54
C LEU A 25 -5.53 -1.24 -2.09
N GLY A 26 -6.00 -1.22 -3.33
CA GLY A 26 -6.53 -2.40 -4.02
C GLY A 26 -5.43 -3.43 -4.31
N LEU A 27 -4.29 -2.97 -4.85
CA LEU A 27 -3.12 -3.81 -5.14
C LEU A 27 -2.49 -4.40 -3.87
N THR A 28 -2.19 -3.56 -2.89
CA THR A 28 -1.64 -4.01 -1.60
C THR A 28 -2.66 -4.84 -0.81
N GLY A 29 -3.96 -4.54 -0.98
CA GLY A 29 -5.06 -5.32 -0.41
C GLY A 29 -5.15 -6.75 -0.94
N TYR A 30 -4.69 -7.03 -2.17
CA TYR A 30 -4.57 -8.39 -2.68
C TYR A 30 -3.58 -9.23 -1.84
N TYR A 31 -2.50 -8.61 -1.40
CA TYR A 31 -1.46 -9.20 -0.55
C TYR A 31 -1.77 -9.11 0.95
N ARG A 32 -2.93 -8.57 1.36
CA ARG A 32 -3.29 -8.40 2.78
C ARG A 32 -3.16 -9.66 3.63
N ARG A 33 -3.31 -10.84 3.01
CA ARG A 33 -3.20 -12.15 3.69
C ARG A 33 -1.75 -12.50 4.09
N PHE A 34 -0.77 -11.91 3.40
CA PHE A 34 0.65 -12.13 3.62
C PHE A 34 1.30 -11.00 4.42
N ILE A 35 0.64 -9.85 4.50
CA ILE A 35 1.09 -8.68 5.25
C ILE A 35 0.55 -8.75 6.67
N ARG A 36 1.43 -9.01 7.63
CA ARG A 36 1.08 -8.94 9.06
C ARG A 36 0.68 -7.51 9.42
N ASP A 37 -0.41 -7.38 10.18
CA ASP A 37 -0.96 -6.08 10.60
C ASP A 37 -1.35 -5.13 9.45
N TYR A 38 -1.67 -5.66 8.26
CA TYR A 38 -2.09 -4.84 7.10
C TYR A 38 -3.11 -3.77 7.48
N GLY A 39 -4.15 -4.13 8.24
CA GLY A 39 -5.20 -3.19 8.66
C GLY A 39 -4.66 -2.02 9.50
N LYS A 40 -3.64 -2.24 10.34
CA LYS A 40 -3.02 -1.17 11.15
C LYS A 40 -2.15 -0.27 10.29
N ILE A 41 -1.37 -0.85 9.36
CA ILE A 41 -0.50 -0.09 8.46
C ILE A 41 -1.34 0.70 7.45
N ALA A 42 -2.36 0.09 6.86
CA ALA A 42 -3.23 0.75 5.89
C ALA A 42 -4.17 1.79 6.54
N LYS A 43 -4.37 1.78 7.87
CA LYS A 43 -5.27 2.69 8.58
C LYS A 43 -5.06 4.17 8.22
N PRO A 44 -3.85 4.77 8.36
CA PRO A 44 -3.61 6.17 7.98
C PRO A 44 -3.90 6.45 6.49
N LEU A 45 -3.61 5.50 5.59
CA LEU A 45 -3.94 5.62 4.16
C LEU A 45 -5.46 5.55 3.92
N THR A 46 -6.17 4.75 4.70
CA THR A 46 -7.63 4.62 4.61
C THR A 46 -8.34 5.85 5.17
N GLU A 47 -7.76 6.48 6.20
CA GLU A 47 -8.21 7.78 6.73
C GLU A 47 -8.04 8.89 5.68
N MET A 48 -6.94 8.90 4.91
CA MET A 48 -6.74 9.83 3.79
C MET A 48 -7.75 9.65 2.64
N LEU A 49 -8.38 8.48 2.52
CA LEU A 49 -9.44 8.25 1.53
C LEU A 49 -10.78 8.92 1.90
N LYS A 50 -10.93 9.41 3.13
CA LYS A 50 -12.13 10.12 3.57
C LYS A 50 -12.24 11.49 2.89
N LYS A 51 -13.48 11.92 2.66
CA LYS A 51 -13.81 13.13 1.89
C LYS A 51 -13.16 14.36 2.54
N GLY A 52 -12.34 15.08 1.79
CA GLY A 52 -11.69 16.32 2.24
C GLY A 52 -10.35 16.19 2.97
N ASN A 53 -9.88 14.97 3.27
CA ASN A 53 -8.68 14.73 4.10
C ASN A 53 -7.52 14.07 3.34
N PHE A 54 -7.42 14.31 2.03
CA PHE A 54 -6.32 13.78 1.23
C PHE A 54 -5.03 14.59 1.45
N VAL A 55 -4.42 14.40 2.61
CA VAL A 55 -3.19 15.06 3.02
C VAL A 55 -2.16 14.02 3.41
N TRP A 56 -0.99 14.08 2.77
CA TRP A 56 0.14 13.25 3.13
C TRP A 56 0.66 13.66 4.50
N THR A 57 0.43 12.79 5.47
CA THR A 57 1.03 12.89 6.80
C THR A 57 2.24 11.97 6.86
N GLU A 58 3.16 12.22 7.78
CA GLU A 58 4.30 11.33 8.03
C GLU A 58 3.85 9.89 8.29
N ALA A 59 2.76 9.72 9.04
CA ALA A 59 2.15 8.40 9.29
C ALA A 59 1.67 7.71 8.00
N ALA A 60 1.15 8.46 7.02
CA ALA A 60 0.74 7.92 5.74
C ALA A 60 1.92 7.54 4.84
N ARG A 61 2.98 8.37 4.82
CA ARG A 61 4.22 8.03 4.10
C ARG A 61 4.87 6.78 4.67
N GLU A 62 4.98 6.73 5.99
CA GLU A 62 5.53 5.58 6.68
C GLU A 62 4.69 4.32 6.42
N ALA A 63 3.36 4.43 6.47
CA ALA A 63 2.46 3.34 6.11
C ALA A 63 2.65 2.86 4.67
N MET A 64 2.79 3.77 3.72
CA MET A 64 3.04 3.41 2.32
C MET A 64 4.38 2.68 2.17
N GLY A 65 5.45 3.18 2.79
CA GLY A 65 6.77 2.54 2.79
C GLY A 65 6.73 1.15 3.43
N ARG A 66 6.08 1.01 4.59
CA ARG A 66 5.88 -0.27 5.27
C ARG A 66 5.09 -1.26 4.40
N LEU A 67 4.05 -0.80 3.69
CA LEU A 67 3.30 -1.67 2.76
C LEU A 67 4.15 -2.13 1.58
N LYS A 68 4.99 -1.26 1.01
CA LYS A 68 5.91 -1.64 -0.06
C LYS A 68 6.85 -2.76 0.41
N ILE A 69 7.49 -2.58 1.57
CA ILE A 69 8.39 -3.58 2.16
C ILE A 69 7.64 -4.87 2.52
N ALA A 70 6.43 -4.76 3.06
CA ALA A 70 5.64 -5.94 3.43
C ALA A 70 5.18 -6.75 2.21
N VAL A 71 4.93 -6.09 1.07
CA VAL A 71 4.61 -6.75 -0.20
C VAL A 71 5.84 -7.44 -0.80
N THR A 72 7.05 -6.89 -0.65
CA THR A 72 8.29 -7.54 -1.13
C THR A 72 8.74 -8.71 -0.27
N THR A 73 8.46 -8.65 1.03
CA THR A 73 8.81 -9.70 2.00
C THR A 73 7.74 -10.79 2.11
N ALA A 74 6.56 -10.59 1.53
CA ALA A 74 5.53 -11.61 1.45
C ALA A 74 6.07 -12.83 0.67
N PRO A 75 5.89 -14.07 1.19
CA PRO A 75 6.47 -15.30 0.61
C PRO A 75 5.78 -15.77 -0.68
N VAL A 76 5.22 -14.84 -1.47
CA VAL A 76 4.74 -15.12 -2.84
C VAL A 76 5.90 -15.39 -3.81
N LEU A 77 7.13 -15.09 -3.39
CA LEU A 77 8.38 -15.15 -4.15
C LEU A 77 9.20 -16.44 -3.93
N ALA A 78 8.75 -17.34 -3.05
CA ALA A 78 9.43 -18.60 -2.77
C ALA A 78 8.62 -19.78 -3.35
N ALA A 79 8.60 -19.91 -4.67
CA ALA A 79 8.20 -21.14 -5.36
C ALA A 79 9.16 -21.39 -6.52
#